data_AF-A0A2S9GN90-F1
#
_entry.id   AF-A0A2S9GN90-F1
#
_cell.length_a   1.000
_cell.length_b   1.000
_cell.length_c   1.000
_cell.angle_alpha   90.00
_cell.angle_beta   90.00
_cell.angle_gamma   90.00
#
_symmetry.space_group_name_H-M   'P 1'
#
loop_
_entity.id
_entity.type
_entity.pdbx_description
1 polymer ?
#
loop_
_entity_poly.entity_id
_entity_poly.type
_entity_poly.pdbx_seq_one_letter_code
_entity_poly.pdbx_strand_id
1 'polypeptide(L)' 'VLPKVTVADATVVESNSGTKNIVFTVTLDKAATAPVSVAYATSNGTATAGSDFTAKSGTVTFAAGVTSQQISVAVVGDT' A
#
# COMPACT_ATOMS: atom_id res chain seq x y z
N VAL A 1 -8.23 -22.11 9.58
CA VAL A 1 -8.22 -20.73 10.10
C VAL A 1 -7.81 -19.77 8.99
N LEU A 2 -8.54 -18.68 8.78
CA LEU A 2 -8.15 -17.65 7.80
C LEU A 2 -6.92 -16.87 8.33
N PRO A 3 -6.01 -16.41 7.45
CA PRO A 3 -4.94 -15.53 7.86
C PRO A 3 -5.47 -14.13 8.21
N LYS A 4 -4.77 -13.46 9.12
CA LYS A 4 -4.97 -12.05 9.44
C LYS A 4 -4.07 -11.21 8.53
N VAL A 5 -4.62 -10.15 7.96
CA VAL A 5 -3.87 -9.17 7.18
C VAL A 5 -3.41 -8.00 8.06
N THR A 6 -2.19 -7.53 7.84
CA THR A 6 -1.64 -6.31 8.44
C THR A 6 -0.94 -5.47 7.38
N VAL A 7 -0.92 -4.15 7.58
CA VAL A 7 -0.15 -3.22 6.75
C VAL A 7 0.88 -2.56 7.65
N ALA A 8 2.15 -2.60 7.27
CA ALA A 8 3.21 -1.91 7.98
C ALA A 8 3.18 -0.41 7.67
N ASP A 9 3.51 0.41 8.66
CA ASP A 9 3.72 1.83 8.46
C ASP A 9 4.87 2.06 7.46
N ALA A 10 4.73 3.11 6.66
CA ALA A 10 5.74 3.58 5.75
C ALA A 10 5.84 5.09 5.86
N THR A 11 7.04 5.61 5.61
CA THR A 11 7.29 7.05 5.60
C THR A 11 8.15 7.39 4.40
N VAL A 12 7.84 8.51 3.74
CA VAL A 12 8.71 9.09 2.72
C VAL A 12 8.75 10.60 2.97
N VAL A 13 9.92 11.19 2.77
CA VAL A 13 10.03 12.66 2.73
C VAL A 13 9.72 13.07 1.29
N GLU A 14 8.72 13.93 1.13
CA GLU A 14 8.41 14.51 -0.17
C GLU A 14 9.58 15.36 -0.67
N SER A 15 9.60 15.67 -1.97
CA SER A 15 10.59 16.58 -2.55
C SER A 15 9.93 17.87 -2.97
N ASN A 16 10.72 18.90 -3.26
CA ASN A 16 10.21 20.18 -3.75
C ASN A 16 9.98 20.15 -5.28
N SER A 17 9.77 18.97 -5.86
CA SER A 17 9.32 18.75 -7.23
C SER A 17 9.20 17.26 -7.53
N GLY A 18 8.47 16.93 -8.60
CA GLY A 18 8.38 15.59 -9.16
C GLY A 18 7.59 14.62 -8.28
N THR A 19 7.83 13.33 -8.44
CA THR A 19 7.12 12.28 -7.71
C THR A 19 8.08 11.27 -7.10
N LYS A 20 7.79 10.81 -5.88
CA LYS A 20 8.47 9.68 -5.22
C LYS A 20 7.46 8.62 -4.84
N ASN A 21 7.89 7.38 -4.73
CA ASN A 21 7.01 6.32 -4.26
C ASN A 21 7.17 6.09 -2.76
N ILE A 22 6.06 6.03 -2.05
CA ILE A 22 5.97 5.37 -0.75
C ILE A 22 5.52 3.93 -0.97
N VAL A 23 6.12 2.98 -0.25
CA VAL A 23 5.82 1.54 -0.41
C VAL A 23 5.30 0.98 0.91
N PHE A 24 4.04 0.57 0.91
CA PHE A 24 3.42 -0.13 2.04
C PHE A 24 3.63 -1.63 1.87
N THR A 25 4.08 -2.29 2.94
CA THR A 25 4.17 -3.75 2.98
C THR A 25 2.92 -4.32 3.64
N VAL A 26 2.22 -5.19 2.92
CA VAL A 26 1.03 -5.89 3.38
C VAL A 26 1.41 -7.33 3.68
N THR A 27 1.10 -7.82 4.88
CA THR A 27 1.50 -9.15 5.33
C THR A 27 0.30 -9.99 5.79
N LEU A 28 0.40 -11.30 5.58
CA LEU A 28 -0.44 -12.31 6.20
C LEU A 28 0.32 -12.93 7.38
N ASP A 29 -0.36 -13.14 8.51
CA ASP A 29 0.22 -13.76 9.71
C ASP A 29 0.67 -15.23 9.50
N LYS A 30 0.13 -15.89 8.48
CA LYS A 30 0.47 -17.25 8.07
C LYS A 30 0.16 -17.46 6.59
N ALA A 31 0.84 -18.43 5.98
CA ALA A 31 0.55 -18.85 4.62
C ALA A 31 -0.85 -19.46 4.50
N ALA A 32 -1.57 -19.09 3.44
CA ALA A 32 -2.81 -19.74 3.04
C ALA A 32 -2.57 -20.84 1.99
N THR A 33 -3.42 -21.85 1.99
CA THR A 33 -3.38 -22.95 1.00
C THR A 33 -4.07 -22.61 -0.32
N ALA A 34 -4.79 -21.48 -0.36
CA ALA A 34 -5.44 -20.93 -1.54
C ALA A 34 -5.15 -19.42 -1.62
N PRO A 35 -5.32 -18.80 -2.80
CA PRO A 35 -5.09 -17.36 -2.94
C PRO A 35 -5.96 -16.52 -1.99
N VAL A 36 -5.38 -15.46 -1.46
CA VAL A 36 -6.08 -14.47 -0.62
C VAL A 36 -6.03 -13.12 -1.33
N SER A 37 -7.20 -12.54 -1.59
CA SER A 37 -7.33 -11.23 -2.23
C SER A 37 -7.81 -10.19 -1.22
N VAL A 38 -7.12 -9.05 -1.17
CA VAL A 38 -7.43 -7.93 -0.26
C VAL A 38 -7.63 -6.67 -1.10
N ALA A 39 -8.82 -6.09 -1.04
CA ALA A 39 -9.09 -4.79 -1.66
C ALA A 39 -8.48 -3.67 -0.80
N TYR A 40 -7.93 -2.65 -1.45
CA TYR A 40 -7.36 -1.48 -0.78
C TYR A 40 -7.75 -0.19 -1.52
N ALA A 41 -7.76 0.91 -0.78
CA ALA A 41 -7.85 2.26 -1.30
C ALA A 41 -7.10 3.21 -0.38
N THR A 42 -6.42 4.20 -0.96
CA THR A 42 -5.89 5.35 -0.21
C THR A 42 -7.03 6.26 0.22
N SER A 43 -6.90 6.88 1.39
CA SER A 43 -7.81 7.90 1.89
C SER A 43 -7.04 9.15 2.28
N ASN A 44 -7.68 10.31 2.17
CA ASN A 44 -7.12 11.54 2.70
C ASN A 44 -7.00 11.46 4.23
N GLY A 45 -5.99 12.13 4.74
CA GLY A 45 -5.78 12.39 6.16
C GLY A 45 -5.40 13.85 6.32
N THR A 46 -4.19 14.13 6.80
CA THR A 46 -3.58 15.47 6.69
C THR A 46 -3.07 15.75 5.27
N ALA A 47 -2.63 14.69 4.57
CA ALA A 47 -2.32 14.73 3.14
C ALA A 47 -3.59 14.52 2.31
N THR A 48 -3.67 15.19 1.16
CA THR A 48 -4.79 15.25 0.23
C THR A 48 -4.42 14.64 -1.12
N ALA A 49 -5.25 13.70 -1.59
CA ALA A 49 -5.09 13.13 -2.92
C ALA A 49 -5.18 14.20 -4.02
N GLY A 50 -4.28 14.13 -5.00
CA GLY A 50 -4.16 15.08 -6.10
C GLY A 50 -3.21 16.26 -5.82
N SER A 51 -2.92 16.55 -4.54
CA SER A 51 -1.92 17.54 -4.12
C SER A 51 -0.67 16.85 -3.59
N ASP A 52 -0.81 16.04 -2.54
CA ASP A 52 0.32 15.42 -1.82
C ASP A 52 0.62 14.00 -2.33
N PHE A 53 -0.39 13.31 -2.87
CA PHE A 53 -0.22 11.95 -3.41
C PHE A 53 -1.26 11.64 -4.49
N THR A 54 -0.98 10.68 -5.36
CA THR A 54 -1.95 10.17 -6.34
C THR A 54 -2.83 9.11 -5.69
N ALA A 55 -4.14 9.34 -5.64
CA ALA A 55 -5.10 8.36 -5.15
C ALA A 55 -4.92 7.01 -5.85
N LYS A 56 -4.94 5.93 -5.08
CA LYS A 56 -4.78 4.57 -5.59
C LYS A 56 -5.73 3.61 -4.88
N SER A 57 -6.39 2.78 -5.66
CA SER A 57 -7.19 1.65 -5.18
C SER A 57 -6.93 0.43 -6.04
N GLY A 58 -7.19 -0.75 -5.49
CA GLY A 58 -7.07 -1.99 -6.24
C GLY A 58 -7.21 -3.21 -5.34
N THR A 59 -6.73 -4.34 -5.85
CA THR A 59 -6.69 -5.61 -5.11
C THR A 59 -5.26 -6.10 -5.09
N VAL A 60 -4.77 -6.45 -3.90
CA VAL A 60 -3.53 -7.20 -3.73
C VAL A 60 -3.87 -8.67 -3.53
N THR A 61 -3.26 -9.53 -4.35
CA THR A 61 -3.47 -10.98 -4.29
C THR A 61 -2.22 -11.65 -3.75
N PHE A 62 -2.37 -12.41 -2.68
CA PHE A 62 -1.39 -13.35 -2.18
C PHE A 62 -1.66 -14.68 -2.83
N ALA A 63 -0.73 -15.20 -3.63
CA ALA A 63 -0.82 -16.58 -4.10
C ALA A 63 -0.73 -17.56 -2.91
N ALA A 64 -1.14 -18.82 -3.11
CA ALA A 64 -0.98 -19.84 -2.07
C ALA A 64 0.49 -19.91 -1.61
N GLY A 65 0.72 -19.93 -0.29
CA GLY A 65 2.06 -19.88 0.29
C GLY A 65 2.68 -18.48 0.46
N VAL A 66 2.18 -17.45 -0.23
CA VAL A 66 2.74 -16.09 -0.16
C VAL A 66 2.17 -15.33 1.03
N THR A 67 3.03 -14.65 1.78
CA THR A 67 2.64 -13.93 3.01
C THR A 67 3.03 -12.46 3.00
N SER A 68 3.68 -11.96 1.96
CA SER A 68 4.09 -10.56 1.85
C SER A 68 3.84 -10.04 0.43
N GLN A 69 3.25 -8.86 0.34
CA GLN A 69 3.03 -8.14 -0.90
C GLN A 69 3.29 -6.64 -0.67
N GLN A 70 3.53 -5.89 -1.74
CA GLN A 70 3.81 -4.46 -1.67
C GLN A 70 2.79 -3.63 -2.45
N ILE A 71 2.43 -2.47 -1.89
CA ILE A 71 1.61 -1.46 -2.55
C ILE A 71 2.44 -0.19 -2.65
N SER A 72 2.77 0.21 -3.87
CA SER A 72 3.45 1.48 -4.15
C SER A 72 2.43 2.58 -4.44
N VAL A 73 2.54 3.72 -3.76
CA VAL A 73 1.73 4.93 -3.96
C VAL A 73 2.66 6.09 -4.32
N ALA A 74 2.30 6.87 -5.34
CA ALA A 74 3.07 8.04 -5.73
C ALA A 74 2.74 9.21 -4.81
N VAL A 75 3.76 9.76 -4.17
CA VAL A 75 3.77 11.03 -3.43
C VAL A 75 4.25 12.12 -4.39
N VAL A 76 3.49 13.20 -4.45
CA VAL A 76 3.73 14.36 -5.30
C VAL A 76 4.50 15.37 -4.48
N GLY A 77 5.59 15.88 -5.04
CA GLY A 77 6.35 16.94 -4.40
C GLY A 77 5.75 18.31 -4.64
N ASP A 78 5.83 19.17 -3.64
CA ASP A 78 5.45 20.58 -3.73
C ASP A 78 6.31 21.35 -4.74
N THR A 79 5.86 22.53 -5.16
CA THR A 79 6.63 23.46 -6.02
C THR A 79 6.98 24.73 -5.27
#